data_AF-A0A2M9A344-F1
#
_entry.id   AF-A0A2M9A344-F1
#
_cell.length_a   1.000
_cell.length_b   1.000
_cell.length_c   1.000
_cell.angle_alpha   90.00
_cell.angle_beta   90.00
_cell.angle_gamma   90.00
#
_symmetry.space_group_name_H-M   'P 1'
#
loop_
_entity.id
_entity.type
_entity.pdbx_description
1 polymer ?
#
loop_
_entity_poly.entity_id
_entity_poly.type
_entity_poly.pdbx_seq_one_letter_code
_entity_poly.pdbx_strand_id
1 'polypeptide(L)'
;MLYVVLFFVILVIYLFINRKNKTDEEPPDFDQVLSTSQNVLVPEKNQQPVQVAKQEPKKQFEGVPNKQGLYPSELLLLYYAPKYYVNSDSFPSFWNYQYGIENVKSCLENLVNKGFLKKEMNLQMNLNDLKVVDLKNLLKNNSLPVTGKKDDLVKRIIEQISLDSLNANLKKLRFLRTESGEQALCDAAYLEYLDKNNLNEVSIFEMSKFVQLMPQVDFRKGIVEILAEKIKKFEASSICVVAFRQPC
;
A
#
# COMPACT_ATOMS: atom_id res chain seq x y z
N MET A 1 0.69 15.64 29.11
CA MET A 1 -0.65 15.37 28.53
C MET A 1 -0.55 14.67 27.17
N LEU A 2 0.14 15.22 26.16
CA LEU A 2 0.28 14.56 24.84
C LEU A 2 0.92 13.15 24.91
N TYR A 3 1.94 12.98 25.75
CA TYR A 3 2.64 11.70 25.99
C TYR A 3 1.76 10.59 26.56
N VAL A 4 0.82 10.96 27.43
CA VAL A 4 -0.11 10.01 28.03
C VAL A 4 -1.08 9.51 26.97
N VAL A 5 -1.59 10.41 26.13
CA VAL A 5 -2.49 10.05 25.03
C VAL A 5 -1.79 9.17 23.99
N LEU A 6 -0.56 9.50 23.58
CA LEU A 6 0.19 8.69 22.62
C LEU A 6 0.51 7.29 23.18
N PHE A 7 0.92 7.21 24.46
CA PHE A 7 1.15 5.95 25.14
C PHE A 7 -0.12 5.10 25.24
N PHE A 8 -1.28 5.70 25.55
CA PHE A 8 -2.55 4.97 25.57
C PHE A 8 -2.98 4.50 24.17
N VAL A 9 -2.74 5.29 23.12
CA VAL A 9 -3.02 4.87 21.74
C VAL A 9 -2.13 3.69 21.34
N ILE A 10 -0.84 3.76 21.64
CA ILE A 10 0.11 2.67 21.38
C ILE A 10 -0.21 1.44 22.23
N LEU A 11 -0.58 1.60 23.50
CA LEU A 11 -0.98 0.51 24.39
C LEU A 11 -2.26 -0.16 23.89
N VAL A 12 -3.24 0.62 23.40
CA VAL A 12 -4.47 0.07 22.81
C VAL A 12 -4.17 -0.67 21.51
N ILE A 13 -3.29 -0.14 20.66
CA ILE A 13 -2.82 -0.83 19.44
C ILE A 13 -2.08 -2.12 19.81
N TYR A 14 -1.17 -2.08 20.79
CA TYR A 14 -0.44 -3.23 21.30
C TYR A 14 -1.37 -4.31 21.85
N LEU A 15 -2.32 -3.93 22.71
CA LEU A 15 -3.31 -4.85 23.28
C LEU A 15 -4.27 -5.41 22.23
N PHE A 16 -4.56 -4.64 21.17
CA PHE A 16 -5.38 -5.10 20.06
C PHE A 16 -4.63 -6.12 19.17
N ILE A 17 -3.33 -5.89 18.93
CA ILE A 17 -2.47 -6.78 18.16
C ILE A 17 -2.16 -8.08 18.93
N ASN A 18 -1.86 -7.98 20.23
CA ASN A 18 -1.44 -9.13 21.05
C ASN A 18 -2.59 -10.04 21.51
N ARG A 19 -3.85 -9.71 21.23
CA ARG A 19 -4.98 -10.50 21.71
C ARG A 19 -5.13 -11.87 21.04
N LYS A 20 -4.31 -12.22 20.04
CA LYS A 20 -4.49 -13.47 19.26
C LYS A 20 -3.36 -14.50 19.23
N ASN A 21 -2.14 -14.25 19.73
CA ASN A 21 -1.09 -15.26 19.66
C ASN A 21 -0.34 -15.37 20.99
N LYS A 22 -0.51 -16.50 21.67
CA LYS A 22 0.28 -16.90 22.84
C LYS A 22 1.21 -18.02 22.39
N THR A 23 2.46 -17.67 22.10
CA THR A 23 3.56 -18.62 22.05
C THR A 23 4.80 -17.89 22.57
N ASP A 24 5.27 -18.37 23.72
CA ASP A 24 6.40 -17.84 24.45
C ASP A 24 7.70 -18.34 23.78
N GLU A 25 8.27 -17.53 22.89
CA GLU A 25 9.66 -17.66 22.48
C GLU A 25 10.30 -16.27 22.58
N GLU A 26 11.43 -16.22 23.29
CA GLU A 26 12.19 -15.01 23.55
C GLU A 26 12.79 -14.49 22.22
N PRO A 27 12.62 -13.19 21.90
CA PRO A 27 12.97 -12.65 20.59
C PRO A 27 14.50 -12.58 20.40
N PRO A 28 15.02 -12.92 19.20
CA PRO A 28 16.44 -12.79 18.89
C PRO A 28 16.86 -11.30 18.78
N ASP A 29 18.12 -11.03 19.14
CA ASP A 29 18.73 -9.70 19.19
C ASP A 29 18.78 -9.02 17.79
N PHE A 30 17.93 -8.00 17.64
CA PHE A 30 17.71 -7.26 16.39
C PHE A 30 18.84 -6.28 16.05
N ASP A 31 19.67 -5.88 17.04
CA ASP A 31 20.77 -4.92 16.83
C ASP A 31 21.90 -5.52 15.95
N GLN A 32 22.02 -6.85 15.88
CA GLN A 32 22.98 -7.54 14.99
C GLN A 32 22.47 -7.70 13.54
N VAL A 33 21.16 -7.64 13.30
CA VAL A 33 20.57 -7.95 11.99
C VAL A 33 20.58 -6.73 11.06
N LEU A 34 20.36 -5.53 11.59
CA LEU A 34 20.35 -4.28 10.82
C LEU A 34 21.74 -3.83 10.36
N SER A 35 22.80 -4.16 11.11
CA SER A 35 24.18 -3.75 10.82
C SER A 35 24.84 -4.57 9.70
N THR A 36 24.32 -5.77 9.40
CA THR A 36 24.95 -6.72 8.46
C THR A 36 24.56 -6.48 6.98
N SER A 37 23.53 -5.69 6.67
CA SER A 37 23.07 -5.42 5.29
C SER A 37 23.91 -4.41 4.50
N GLN A 38 25.09 -3.98 4.98
CA GLN A 38 26.00 -3.12 4.21
C GLN A 38 26.88 -3.88 3.20
N ASN A 39 26.88 -5.22 3.19
CA ASN A 39 27.73 -6.02 2.30
C ASN A 39 26.94 -7.14 1.59
N VAL A 40 26.20 -6.81 0.52
CA VAL A 40 25.82 -7.82 -0.49
C VAL A 40 26.22 -7.31 -1.88
N LEU A 41 27.09 -8.11 -2.49
CA LEU A 41 27.80 -7.91 -3.74
C LEU A 41 26.84 -7.80 -4.94
N VAL A 42 27.00 -6.73 -5.72
CA VAL A 42 26.47 -6.60 -7.09
C VAL A 42 27.60 -6.99 -8.06
N PRO A 43 27.37 -7.84 -9.09
CA PRO A 43 28.43 -8.22 -10.02
C PRO A 43 28.80 -7.08 -10.96
N GLU A 44 30.10 -6.89 -11.09
CA GLU A 44 30.79 -5.80 -11.80
C GLU A 44 30.75 -6.00 -13.33
N LYS A 45 30.33 -4.96 -14.07
CA LYS A 45 30.67 -4.84 -15.50
C LYS A 45 30.92 -3.39 -15.89
N ASN A 46 32.22 -3.07 -15.98
CA ASN A 46 32.94 -2.11 -16.82
C ASN A 46 32.39 -0.69 -17.02
N GLN A 47 33.13 0.26 -16.44
CA GLN A 47 32.95 1.71 -16.51
C GLN A 47 33.61 2.34 -17.74
N GLN A 48 33.02 3.44 -18.23
CA GLN A 48 33.74 4.59 -18.78
C GLN A 48 33.18 5.89 -18.17
N PRO A 49 34.01 6.94 -18.00
CA PRO A 49 33.78 7.98 -17.00
C PRO A 49 32.91 9.12 -17.55
N VAL A 50 31.71 9.28 -16.97
CA VAL A 50 30.91 10.50 -17.12
C VAL A 50 30.63 11.04 -15.72
N GLN A 51 30.86 12.34 -15.55
CA GLN A 51 30.75 13.10 -14.30
C GLN A 51 29.35 12.90 -13.66
N VAL A 52 29.24 12.07 -12.62
CA VAL A 52 27.98 11.79 -11.92
C VAL A 52 27.79 12.81 -10.79
N ALA A 53 26.86 13.74 -11.00
CA ALA A 53 26.25 14.49 -9.90
C ALA A 53 25.62 13.49 -8.91
N LYS A 54 25.86 13.66 -7.60
CA LYS A 54 25.22 12.89 -6.51
C LYS A 54 23.71 12.86 -6.72
N GLN A 55 23.16 11.77 -7.23
CA GLN A 55 21.73 11.49 -7.22
C GLN A 55 21.47 10.55 -6.05
N GLU A 56 20.68 11.00 -5.08
CA GLU A 56 20.16 10.13 -4.01
C GLU A 56 19.34 8.99 -4.65
N PRO A 57 19.39 7.77 -4.10
CA PRO A 57 18.62 6.65 -4.65
C PRO A 57 17.12 6.98 -4.66
N LYS A 58 16.47 6.78 -5.81
CA LYS A 58 15.03 7.05 -5.95
C LYS A 58 14.24 6.21 -4.96
N LYS A 59 13.47 6.87 -4.09
CA LYS A 59 12.60 6.25 -3.05
C LYS A 59 11.66 5.16 -3.60
N GLN A 60 11.31 5.24 -4.88
CA GLN A 60 10.56 4.20 -5.59
C GLN A 60 11.18 2.81 -5.46
N PHE A 61 12.50 2.71 -5.41
CA PHE A 61 13.24 1.45 -5.34
C PHE A 61 13.77 1.17 -3.93
N GLU A 62 13.21 1.80 -2.90
CA GLU A 62 13.53 1.51 -1.51
C GLU A 62 12.86 0.19 -1.05
N GLY A 63 13.52 -0.53 -0.15
CA GLY A 63 13.05 -1.82 0.36
C GLY A 63 13.54 -3.00 -0.46
N VAL A 64 12.91 -4.16 -0.28
CA VAL A 64 13.25 -5.39 -0.99
C VAL A 64 12.09 -5.78 -1.90
N PRO A 65 12.35 -6.08 -3.19
CA PRO A 65 11.28 -6.54 -4.08
C PRO A 65 10.79 -7.93 -3.66
N ASN A 66 9.51 -8.22 -3.91
CA ASN A 66 8.95 -9.55 -3.65
C ASN A 66 9.49 -10.60 -4.65
N LYS A 67 9.05 -11.85 -4.50
CA LYS A 67 9.42 -12.97 -5.39
C LYS A 67 9.10 -12.73 -6.88
N GLN A 68 8.17 -11.83 -7.18
CA GLN A 68 7.78 -11.46 -8.54
C GLN A 68 8.52 -10.21 -9.05
N GLY A 69 9.50 -9.70 -8.30
CA GLY A 69 10.32 -8.57 -8.69
C GLY A 69 9.65 -7.20 -8.56
N LEU A 70 8.54 -7.10 -7.80
CA LEU A 70 7.87 -5.83 -7.55
C LEU A 70 8.36 -5.19 -6.26
N TYR A 71 8.74 -3.92 -6.33
CA TYR A 71 9.13 -3.14 -5.16
C TYR A 71 7.91 -2.81 -4.28
N PRO A 72 8.12 -2.49 -2.99
CA PRO A 72 7.02 -2.17 -2.06
C PRO A 72 6.11 -1.04 -2.56
N SER A 73 6.68 -0.04 -3.23
CA SER A 73 5.95 1.07 -3.86
C SER A 73 5.05 0.59 -5.01
N GLU A 74 5.56 -0.31 -5.87
CA GLU A 74 4.80 -0.93 -6.97
C GLU A 74 3.69 -1.85 -6.42
N LEU A 75 3.97 -2.62 -5.35
CA LEU A 75 2.99 -3.47 -4.69
C LEU A 75 1.87 -2.66 -4.05
N LEU A 76 2.21 -1.55 -3.39
CA LEU A 76 1.21 -0.63 -2.85
C LEU A 76 0.35 -0.04 -3.97
N LEU A 77 0.96 0.38 -5.09
CA LEU A 77 0.21 0.87 -6.24
C LEU A 77 -0.69 -0.21 -6.86
N LEU A 78 -0.21 -1.45 -6.94
CA LEU A 78 -0.97 -2.61 -7.40
C LEU A 78 -2.20 -2.88 -6.50
N TYR A 79 -2.05 -2.76 -5.18
CA TYR A 79 -3.15 -2.83 -4.22
C TYR A 79 -4.17 -1.69 -4.42
N TYR A 80 -3.72 -0.48 -4.72
CA TYR A 80 -4.58 0.68 -4.97
C TYR A 80 -5.24 0.71 -6.37
N ALA A 81 -4.68 -0.01 -7.35
CA ALA A 81 -5.04 0.08 -8.76
C ALA A 81 -6.57 0.00 -9.06
N PRO A 82 -7.37 -0.85 -8.40
CA PRO A 82 -8.82 -0.92 -8.64
C PRO A 82 -9.58 0.40 -8.37
N LYS A 83 -9.00 1.31 -7.59
CA LYS A 83 -9.56 2.63 -7.30
C LYS A 83 -9.41 3.61 -8.47
N TYR A 84 -8.52 3.32 -9.43
CA TYR A 84 -8.22 4.22 -10.54
C TYR A 84 -8.93 3.82 -11.85
N TYR A 85 -9.37 4.85 -12.59
CA TYR A 85 -9.86 4.72 -13.94
C TYR A 85 -8.71 4.87 -14.95
N VAL A 86 -8.80 4.16 -16.07
CA VAL A 86 -7.78 4.19 -17.14
C VAL A 86 -7.65 5.59 -17.77
N ASN A 87 -8.76 6.33 -17.85
CA ASN A 87 -8.80 7.69 -18.36
C ASN A 87 -8.55 8.77 -17.28
N SER A 88 -8.10 8.37 -16.09
CA SER A 88 -7.73 9.33 -15.05
C SER A 88 -6.33 9.87 -15.29
N ASP A 89 -6.20 11.19 -15.24
CA ASP A 89 -4.91 11.90 -15.33
C ASP A 89 -4.54 12.60 -14.01
N SER A 90 -5.38 12.48 -12.98
CA SER A 90 -5.17 13.11 -11.67
C SER A 90 -4.98 12.03 -10.60
N PHE A 91 -3.82 12.04 -9.97
CA PHE A 91 -3.45 11.10 -8.92
C PHE A 91 -3.03 11.85 -7.66
N PRO A 92 -3.24 11.26 -6.46
CA PRO A 92 -2.81 11.88 -5.22
C PRO A 92 -1.30 12.14 -5.18
N SER A 93 -0.90 13.32 -4.72
CA SER A 93 0.52 13.73 -4.67
C SER A 93 1.37 12.86 -3.73
N PHE A 94 0.75 12.12 -2.80
CA PHE A 94 1.45 11.23 -1.87
C PHE A 94 2.25 10.14 -2.56
N TRP A 95 1.84 9.71 -3.75
CA TRP A 95 2.59 8.74 -4.53
C TRP A 95 4.03 9.19 -4.79
N ASN A 96 4.22 10.47 -5.06
CA ASN A 96 5.54 11.05 -5.25
C ASN A 96 6.26 11.22 -3.90
N TYR A 97 5.75 12.05 -3.00
CA TYR A 97 6.52 12.43 -1.80
C TYR A 97 6.68 11.28 -0.78
N GLN A 98 5.74 10.34 -0.69
CA GLN A 98 5.84 9.20 0.22
C GLN A 98 6.49 7.99 -0.41
N TYR A 99 6.22 7.71 -1.69
CA TYR A 99 6.60 6.44 -2.32
C TYR A 99 7.52 6.58 -3.53
N GLY A 100 7.92 7.80 -3.90
CA GLY A 100 8.82 8.07 -5.02
C GLY A 100 8.23 7.83 -6.41
N ILE A 101 6.92 7.61 -6.52
CA ILE A 101 6.24 7.39 -7.80
C ILE A 101 5.85 8.74 -8.40
N GLU A 102 6.71 9.27 -9.26
CA GLU A 102 6.49 10.56 -9.95
C GLU A 102 5.34 10.48 -10.97
N ASN A 103 5.28 9.41 -11.75
CA ASN A 103 4.28 9.21 -12.79
C ASN A 103 3.48 7.93 -12.53
N VAL A 104 2.37 8.10 -11.80
CA VAL A 104 1.48 7.00 -11.40
C VAL A 104 0.88 6.31 -12.62
N LYS A 105 0.45 7.06 -13.64
CA LYS A 105 -0.11 6.50 -14.87
C LYS A 105 0.90 5.61 -15.59
N SER A 106 2.13 6.08 -15.75
CA SER A 106 3.20 5.29 -16.36
C SER A 106 3.48 4.00 -15.57
N CYS A 107 3.48 4.08 -14.24
CA CYS A 107 3.68 2.91 -13.38
C CYS A 107 2.53 1.89 -13.51
N LEU A 108 1.27 2.34 -13.55
CA LEU A 108 0.10 1.50 -13.80
C LEU A 108 0.16 0.83 -15.18
N GLU A 109 0.55 1.57 -16.22
CA GLU A 109 0.77 1.01 -17.57
C GLU A 109 1.89 -0.04 -17.58
N ASN A 110 2.96 0.18 -16.81
CA ASN A 110 4.03 -0.80 -16.66
C ASN A 110 3.54 -2.08 -15.96
N LEU A 111 2.70 -1.95 -14.93
CA LEU A 111 2.08 -3.10 -14.26
C LEU A 111 1.12 -3.86 -15.19
N VAL A 112 0.45 -3.17 -16.12
CA VAL A 112 -0.32 -3.81 -17.20
C VAL A 112 0.60 -4.58 -18.14
N ASN A 113 1.68 -3.95 -18.60
CA ASN A 113 2.65 -4.59 -19.52
C ASN A 113 3.33 -5.81 -18.89
N LYS A 114 3.58 -5.77 -17.58
CA LYS A 114 4.11 -6.90 -16.80
C LYS A 114 3.06 -7.99 -16.52
N GLY A 115 1.79 -7.78 -16.85
CA GLY A 115 0.71 -8.76 -16.68
C GLY A 115 0.07 -8.82 -15.28
N PHE A 116 0.40 -7.88 -14.37
CA PHE A 116 -0.21 -7.81 -13.04
C PHE A 116 -1.57 -7.09 -13.03
N LEU A 117 -1.80 -6.23 -14.02
CA LEU A 117 -3.05 -5.51 -14.20
C LEU A 117 -3.63 -5.77 -15.59
N LYS A 118 -4.97 -5.67 -15.67
CA LYS A 118 -5.72 -5.61 -16.92
C LYS A 118 -6.64 -4.40 -16.92
N LYS A 119 -6.93 -3.88 -18.11
CA LYS A 119 -7.86 -2.77 -18.32
C LYS A 119 -9.23 -3.33 -18.67
N GLU A 120 -10.16 -3.27 -17.74
CA GLU A 120 -11.48 -3.86 -17.91
C GLU A 120 -12.55 -3.04 -17.18
N MET A 121 -13.80 -3.17 -17.63
CA MET A 121 -14.95 -2.60 -16.96
C MET A 121 -15.40 -3.51 -15.82
N ASN A 122 -15.46 -2.97 -14.61
CA ASN A 122 -16.12 -3.63 -13.48
C ASN A 122 -17.48 -2.97 -13.23
N LEU A 123 -18.56 -3.62 -13.67
CA LEU A 123 -19.92 -3.10 -13.56
C LEU A 123 -20.29 -2.73 -12.12
N GLN A 124 -20.09 -3.66 -11.19
CA GLN A 124 -20.43 -3.48 -9.79
C GLN A 124 -19.75 -2.25 -9.20
N MET A 125 -18.43 -2.13 -9.37
CA MET A 125 -17.65 -1.00 -8.85
C MET A 125 -18.02 0.31 -9.54
N ASN A 126 -18.17 0.30 -10.87
CA ASN A 126 -18.50 1.49 -11.64
C ASN A 126 -19.87 2.07 -11.26
N LEU A 127 -20.87 1.21 -11.11
CA LEU A 127 -22.22 1.62 -10.73
C LEU A 127 -22.26 2.09 -9.27
N ASN A 128 -21.49 1.46 -8.39
CA ASN A 128 -21.37 1.91 -7.01
C ASN A 128 -20.71 3.29 -6.87
N ASP A 129 -19.86 3.70 -7.80
CA ASP A 129 -19.28 5.05 -7.81
C ASP A 129 -20.23 6.12 -8.38
N LEU A 130 -21.28 5.73 -9.10
CA LEU A 130 -22.24 6.67 -9.64
C LEU A 130 -23.14 7.27 -8.54
N LYS A 131 -23.59 8.51 -8.79
CA LYS A 131 -24.60 9.13 -7.94
C LYS A 131 -25.92 8.39 -8.15
N VAL A 132 -26.75 8.35 -7.10
CA VAL A 132 -28.08 7.73 -7.15
C VAL A 132 -28.94 8.33 -8.27
N VAL A 133 -28.77 9.62 -8.56
CA VAL A 133 -29.45 10.29 -9.68
C VAL A 133 -29.07 9.68 -11.03
N ASP A 134 -27.78 9.45 -11.27
CA ASP A 134 -27.28 8.87 -12.53
C ASP A 134 -27.77 7.44 -12.71
N LEU A 135 -27.79 6.64 -11.62
CA LEU A 135 -28.36 5.28 -11.62
C LEU A 135 -29.85 5.29 -11.99
N LYS A 136 -30.63 6.22 -11.42
CA LYS A 136 -32.04 6.37 -11.76
C LYS A 136 -32.25 6.80 -13.21
N ASN A 137 -31.39 7.67 -13.73
CA ASN A 137 -31.46 8.08 -15.15
C ASN A 137 -31.17 6.90 -16.08
N LEU A 138 -30.16 6.07 -15.78
CA LEU A 138 -29.88 4.83 -16.51
C LEU A 138 -31.09 3.88 -16.54
N LEU A 139 -31.74 3.68 -15.40
CA LEU A 139 -32.95 2.86 -15.30
C LEU A 139 -34.12 3.46 -16.10
N LYS A 140 -34.38 4.76 -16.01
CA LYS A 140 -35.43 5.44 -16.80
C LYS A 140 -35.21 5.31 -18.30
N ASN A 141 -33.98 5.51 -18.77
CA ASN A 141 -33.64 5.41 -20.18
C ASN A 141 -33.87 3.99 -20.75
N ASN A 142 -33.86 2.98 -19.88
CA ASN A 142 -34.17 1.59 -20.23
C ASN A 142 -35.58 1.17 -19.81
N SER A 143 -36.45 2.14 -19.44
CA SER A 143 -37.83 1.91 -19.01
C SER A 143 -37.97 0.94 -17.82
N LEU A 144 -36.99 0.96 -16.92
CA LEU A 144 -36.95 0.12 -15.71
C LEU A 144 -37.39 0.90 -14.45
N PRO A 145 -37.94 0.20 -13.43
CA PRO A 145 -38.29 0.81 -12.16
C PRO A 145 -37.11 1.51 -11.48
N VAL A 146 -37.35 2.70 -10.93
CA VAL A 146 -36.34 3.54 -10.24
C VAL A 146 -36.47 3.56 -8.71
N THR A 147 -37.32 2.70 -8.18
CA THR A 147 -37.57 2.55 -6.74
C THR A 147 -36.56 1.59 -6.10
N GLY A 148 -36.32 1.79 -4.80
CA GLY A 148 -35.41 0.96 -4.01
C GLY A 148 -34.18 1.71 -3.48
N LYS A 149 -33.38 0.98 -2.69
CA LYS A 149 -32.08 1.46 -2.21
C LYS A 149 -31.05 1.39 -3.33
N LYS A 150 -29.89 2.03 -3.14
CA LYS A 150 -28.82 2.08 -4.15
C LYS A 150 -28.43 0.68 -4.65
N ASP A 151 -28.25 -0.26 -3.72
CA ASP A 151 -27.85 -1.63 -4.06
C ASP A 151 -28.90 -2.34 -4.94
N ASP A 152 -30.19 -2.11 -4.68
CA ASP A 152 -31.28 -2.66 -5.49
C ASP A 152 -31.27 -2.09 -6.91
N LEU A 153 -30.96 -0.79 -7.05
CA LEU A 153 -30.83 -0.13 -8.35
C LEU A 153 -29.65 -0.70 -9.13
N VAL A 154 -28.49 -0.89 -8.47
CA VAL A 154 -27.28 -1.46 -9.09
C VAL A 154 -27.54 -2.89 -9.54
N LYS A 155 -28.13 -3.73 -8.68
CA LYS A 155 -28.48 -5.11 -9.01
C LYS A 155 -29.42 -5.19 -10.21
N ARG A 156 -30.46 -4.35 -10.24
CA ARG A 156 -31.41 -4.27 -11.38
C ARG A 156 -30.74 -3.89 -12.69
N ILE A 157 -29.80 -2.92 -12.65
CA ILE A 157 -29.03 -2.53 -13.83
C ILE A 157 -28.21 -3.71 -14.36
N ILE A 158 -27.55 -4.45 -13.48
CA ILE A 158 -26.68 -5.59 -13.85
C ILE A 158 -27.50 -6.76 -14.42
N GLU A 159 -28.67 -7.04 -13.84
CA GLU A 159 -29.49 -8.20 -14.22
C GLU A 159 -30.34 -7.95 -15.49
N GLN A 160 -30.73 -6.70 -15.77
CA GLN A 160 -31.74 -6.39 -16.78
C GLN A 160 -31.24 -5.57 -17.97
N ILE A 161 -30.04 -4.98 -17.89
CA ILE A 161 -29.46 -4.21 -18.99
C ILE A 161 -28.27 -4.98 -19.57
N SER A 162 -28.23 -5.11 -20.90
CA SER A 162 -27.14 -5.82 -21.58
C SER A 162 -25.79 -5.13 -21.40
N LEU A 163 -24.73 -5.93 -21.33
CA LEU A 163 -23.35 -5.45 -21.16
C LEU A 163 -22.94 -4.47 -22.27
N ASP A 164 -23.35 -4.72 -23.52
CA ASP A 164 -23.02 -3.86 -24.66
C ASP A 164 -23.63 -2.46 -24.53
N SER A 165 -24.89 -2.37 -24.07
CA SER A 165 -25.56 -1.11 -23.81
C SER A 165 -24.88 -0.33 -22.68
N LEU A 166 -24.45 -1.03 -21.61
CA LEU A 166 -23.75 -0.42 -20.49
C LEU A 166 -22.34 0.06 -20.88
N ASN A 167 -21.60 -0.72 -21.67
CA ASN A 167 -20.27 -0.35 -22.15
C ASN A 167 -20.31 0.91 -23.01
N ALA A 168 -21.30 1.04 -23.89
CA ALA A 168 -21.47 2.21 -24.75
C ALA A 168 -21.73 3.49 -23.93
N ASN A 169 -22.53 3.38 -22.86
CA ASN A 169 -22.94 4.53 -22.04
C ASN A 169 -21.94 4.89 -20.94
N LEU A 170 -21.22 3.93 -20.37
CA LEU A 170 -20.37 4.17 -19.19
C LEU A 170 -18.91 4.47 -19.55
N LYS A 171 -18.32 3.79 -20.54
CA LYS A 171 -16.90 3.96 -20.98
C LYS A 171 -15.88 4.13 -19.83
N LYS A 172 -16.14 3.54 -18.66
CA LYS A 172 -15.33 3.67 -17.44
C LYS A 172 -14.47 2.42 -17.23
N LEU A 173 -13.35 2.34 -17.94
CA LEU A 173 -12.38 1.26 -17.72
C LEU A 173 -11.59 1.50 -16.43
N ARG A 174 -11.28 0.42 -15.72
CA ARG A 174 -10.44 0.43 -14.52
C ARG A 174 -9.22 -0.45 -14.70
N PHE A 175 -8.24 -0.24 -13.83
CA PHE A 175 -7.15 -1.18 -13.64
C PHE A 175 -7.59 -2.27 -12.67
N LEU A 176 -7.85 -3.47 -13.17
CA LEU A 176 -8.17 -4.63 -12.34
C LEU A 176 -6.96 -5.54 -12.20
N ARG A 177 -6.83 -6.17 -11.04
CA ARG A 177 -5.76 -7.14 -10.77
C ARG A 177 -6.01 -8.42 -11.57
N THR A 178 -4.97 -8.93 -12.21
CA THR A 178 -4.99 -10.28 -12.80
C THR A 178 -4.75 -11.32 -11.71
N GLU A 179 -4.83 -12.60 -12.05
CA GLU A 179 -4.44 -13.67 -11.12
C GLU A 179 -2.98 -13.50 -10.64
N SER A 180 -2.05 -13.17 -11.55
CA SER A 180 -0.66 -12.87 -11.20
C SER A 180 -0.56 -11.65 -10.28
N GLY A 181 -1.40 -10.63 -10.48
CA GLY A 181 -1.48 -9.45 -9.62
C GLY A 181 -2.01 -9.75 -8.22
N GLU A 182 -2.99 -10.64 -8.09
CA GLU A 182 -3.47 -11.09 -6.78
C GLU A 182 -2.40 -11.94 -6.06
N GLN A 183 -1.74 -12.85 -6.78
CA GLN A 183 -0.62 -13.63 -6.26
C GLN A 183 0.53 -12.75 -5.76
N ALA A 184 0.78 -11.60 -6.42
CA ALA A 184 1.78 -10.62 -5.99
C ALA A 184 1.52 -10.08 -4.58
N LEU A 185 0.23 -9.91 -4.26
CA LEU A 185 -0.23 -9.33 -3.02
C LEU A 185 -0.41 -10.37 -1.91
N CYS A 186 -0.48 -11.66 -2.24
CA CYS A 186 -0.56 -12.73 -1.23
C CYS A 186 0.61 -12.66 -0.23
N ASP A 187 1.84 -12.43 -0.71
CA ASP A 187 3.03 -12.30 0.14
C ASP A 187 3.18 -10.88 0.75
N ALA A 188 2.26 -9.96 0.45
CA ALA A 188 2.31 -8.56 0.88
C ALA A 188 1.10 -8.15 1.72
N ALA A 189 0.50 -9.09 2.46
CA ALA A 189 -0.66 -8.86 3.33
C ALA A 189 -0.47 -7.72 4.36
N TYR A 190 0.78 -7.41 4.72
CA TYR A 190 1.11 -6.28 5.59
C TYR A 190 0.70 -4.93 4.98
N LEU A 191 0.68 -4.77 3.65
CA LEU A 191 0.27 -3.53 2.99
C LEU A 191 -1.20 -3.20 3.29
N GLU A 192 -2.08 -4.18 3.13
CA GLU A 192 -3.50 -4.05 3.44
C GLU A 192 -3.72 -3.77 4.94
N TYR A 193 -2.94 -4.42 5.80
CA TYR A 193 -3.01 -4.21 7.24
C TYR A 193 -2.61 -2.78 7.64
N LEU A 194 -1.49 -2.27 7.11
CA LEU A 194 -1.02 -0.91 7.40
C LEU A 194 -2.03 0.14 6.92
N ASP A 195 -2.54 -0.02 5.70
CA ASP A 195 -3.53 0.88 5.09
C ASP A 195 -4.82 0.95 5.92
N LYS A 196 -5.43 -0.21 6.23
CA LYS A 196 -6.70 -0.26 6.98
C LYS A 196 -6.61 0.28 8.39
N ASN A 197 -5.44 0.16 9.03
CA ASN A 197 -5.23 0.60 10.40
C ASN A 197 -4.58 1.99 10.49
N ASN A 198 -4.33 2.67 9.35
CA ASN A 198 -3.67 3.97 9.26
C ASN A 198 -2.33 4.02 10.02
N LEU A 199 -1.56 2.94 9.96
CA LEU A 199 -0.27 2.80 10.68
C LEU A 199 0.85 3.47 9.88
N ASN A 200 0.79 4.80 9.79
CA ASN A 200 1.73 5.61 9.00
C ASN A 200 3.14 5.66 9.61
N GLU A 201 3.27 5.33 10.89
CA GLU A 201 4.54 5.27 11.62
C GLU A 201 5.39 4.07 11.19
N VAL A 202 4.81 3.06 10.56
CA VAL A 202 5.53 1.88 10.05
C VAL A 202 5.63 1.99 8.54
N SER A 203 6.86 2.10 8.03
CA SER A 203 7.09 2.25 6.60
C SER A 203 6.90 0.91 5.86
N ILE A 204 6.25 0.96 4.70
CA ILE A 204 6.14 -0.21 3.81
C ILE A 204 7.52 -0.75 3.40
N PHE A 205 8.54 0.11 3.37
CA PHE A 205 9.91 -0.26 3.01
C PHE A 205 10.58 -1.05 4.15
N GLU A 206 10.39 -0.63 5.40
CA GLU A 206 10.86 -1.34 6.59
C GLU A 206 10.19 -2.72 6.68
N MET A 207 8.88 -2.77 6.47
CA MET A 207 8.14 -4.04 6.45
C MET A 207 8.61 -4.99 5.35
N SER A 208 8.90 -4.48 4.15
CA SER A 208 9.41 -5.34 3.08
C SER A 208 10.74 -6.02 3.44
N LYS A 209 11.63 -5.30 4.15
CA LYS A 209 12.89 -5.85 4.64
C LYS A 209 12.62 -6.89 5.72
N PHE A 210 11.74 -6.58 6.69
CA PHE A 210 11.38 -7.49 7.77
C PHE A 210 10.84 -8.82 7.26
N VAL A 211 9.83 -8.78 6.38
CA VAL A 211 9.17 -9.98 5.85
C VAL A 211 10.14 -10.82 5.03
N GLN A 212 11.09 -10.20 4.32
CA GLN A 212 12.11 -10.94 3.58
C GLN A 212 13.14 -11.62 4.50
N LEU A 213 13.56 -10.93 5.56
CA LEU A 213 14.58 -11.45 6.50
C LEU A 213 14.01 -12.52 7.44
N MET A 214 12.73 -12.39 7.79
CA MET A 214 12.04 -13.27 8.73
C MET A 214 10.75 -13.84 8.12
N PRO A 215 10.81 -14.62 7.04
CA PRO A 215 9.60 -15.07 6.31
C PRO A 215 8.72 -16.02 7.13
N GLN A 216 9.25 -16.63 8.18
CA GLN A 216 8.52 -17.53 9.09
C GLN A 216 7.82 -16.77 10.23
N VAL A 217 8.17 -15.50 10.43
CA VAL A 217 7.61 -14.68 11.51
C VAL A 217 6.39 -13.95 10.98
N ASP A 218 5.31 -13.97 11.76
CA ASP A 218 4.11 -13.19 11.47
C ASP A 218 4.46 -11.70 11.35
N PHE A 219 4.13 -11.08 10.22
CA PHE A 219 4.46 -9.68 9.94
C PHE A 219 3.90 -8.72 11.02
N ARG A 220 2.85 -9.11 11.75
CA ARG A 220 2.30 -8.32 12.87
C ARG A 220 3.28 -8.18 14.02
N LYS A 221 4.13 -9.18 14.25
CA LYS A 221 5.25 -9.08 15.22
C LYS A 221 6.29 -8.07 14.73
N GLY A 222 6.61 -8.09 13.43
CA GLY A 222 7.50 -7.10 12.82
C GLY A 222 7.01 -5.66 12.98
N ILE A 223 5.70 -5.43 12.87
CA ILE A 223 5.09 -4.11 13.17
C ILE A 223 5.40 -3.68 14.61
N VAL A 224 5.20 -4.58 15.59
CA VAL A 224 5.46 -4.29 17.01
C VAL A 224 6.94 -4.01 17.24
N GLU A 225 7.83 -4.79 16.63
CA GLU A 225 9.28 -4.61 16.76
C GLU A 225 9.75 -3.27 16.19
N ILE A 226 9.31 -2.92 14.97
CA ILE A 226 9.64 -1.63 14.34
C ILE A 226 9.14 -0.47 15.20
N LEU A 227 7.93 -0.57 15.77
CA LEU A 227 7.40 0.45 16.66
C LEU A 227 8.20 0.55 17.96
N ALA A 228 8.55 -0.57 18.58
CA ALA A 228 9.34 -0.62 19.80
C ALA A 228 10.73 0.02 19.60
N GLU A 229 11.38 -0.26 18.47
CA GLU A 229 12.63 0.40 18.11
C GLU A 229 12.50 1.92 17.99
N LYS A 230 11.44 2.39 17.32
CA LYS A 230 11.21 3.83 17.12
C LYS A 230 10.98 4.53 18.46
N ILE A 231 10.26 3.87 19.37
CA ILE A 231 10.06 4.36 20.74
C ILE A 231 11.40 4.45 21.48
N LYS A 232 12.21 3.38 21.47
CA LYS A 232 13.55 3.36 22.10
C LYS A 232 14.47 4.48 21.56
N LYS A 233 14.49 4.68 20.24
CA LYS A 233 15.26 5.75 19.58
C LYS A 233 14.75 7.14 19.99
N PHE A 234 13.44 7.32 20.08
CA PHE A 234 12.82 8.58 20.51
C PHE A 234 13.12 8.91 21.98
N GLU A 235 13.08 7.92 22.88
CA GLU A 235 13.43 8.08 24.29
C GLU A 235 14.91 8.47 24.46
N ALA A 236 15.82 7.76 23.77
CA ALA A 236 17.25 8.07 23.78
C ALA A 236 17.55 9.49 23.27
N SER A 237 16.88 9.92 22.20
CA SER A 237 17.02 11.28 21.67
C SER A 237 16.45 12.34 22.62
N SER A 238 15.37 12.04 23.34
CA SER A 238 14.73 12.97 24.27
C SER A 238 15.57 13.19 25.53
N ILE A 239 16.21 12.14 26.04
CA ILE A 239 17.14 12.22 27.19
C ILE A 239 18.35 13.09 26.85
N CYS A 240 18.88 12.97 25.62
CA CYS A 240 20.02 13.77 25.16
C CYS A 240 19.70 15.28 25.08
N VAL A 241 18.48 15.65 24.65
CA VAL A 241 18.04 17.05 24.58
C VAL A 241 17.82 17.66 25.98
N VAL A 242 17.40 16.87 26.96
CA VAL A 242 17.25 17.34 28.36
C VAL A 242 18.61 17.53 29.04
N ALA A 243 19.61 16.69 28.73
CA ALA A 243 20.97 16.84 29.26
C ALA A 243 21.69 18.12 28.77
N PHE A 244 21.34 18.64 27.58
CA PHE A 244 21.90 19.88 27.03
C PHE A 244 21.22 21.18 27.52
N ARG A 245 20.16 21.08 28.35
CA ARG A 245 19.42 22.24 28.87
C ARG A 245 19.65 22.52 30.36
N GLN A 246 20.68 21.95 30.99
CA GLN A 246 21.05 22.36 32.34
C GLN A 246 21.93 23.62 32.27
N PRO A 247 21.49 24.76 32.83
CA PRO A 247 22.33 25.95 32.90
C PRO A 247 23.44 25.73 33.94
N CYS A 248 24.67 26.12 33.57
CA CYS A 248 25.76 26.37 34.52
C CYS A 248 25.41 27.50 35.49
#